data_AF-A0AAU6MF66-F1
#
_entry.id   AF-A0AAU6MF66-F1
#
_cell.length_a   1.000
_cell.length_b   1.000
_cell.length_c   1.000
_cell.angle_alpha   90.00
_cell.angle_beta   90.00
_cell.angle_gamma   90.00
#
_symmetry.space_group_name_H-M   'P 1'
#
loop_
_entity.id
_entity.type
_entity.pdbx_description
1 polymer ?
#
loop_
_entity_poly.entity_id
_entity_poly.type
_entity_poly.pdbx_seq_one_letter_code
_entity_poly.pdbx_strand_id
1 'polypeptide(L)'
;MTHAPDAPRYRAETTGPAQHLTVANARGEAMGYLWANDEDDAAGWCLRPAGDRAGISEGLGWSARLDAAKARGLVPTAALAELARGSDPRCVSHVTPGSLATAPSLGALTALAQVVTEADDRRLLAQLDHGNTGAWRELREALAALTDEDRDVRWSASGRQPDGTWLMGYPIHSERLRRLVGALAAVGAVTPAYLWQDNPPSALPADGRLGPADAVRAATAVVRGERFCDGTIAQAVGTGLLDAVAESLCAWHETMDGRSREDP
;
A
#
# COMPACT_ATOMS: atom_id res chain seq x y z
N MET A 1 8.82 36.66 13.40
CA MET A 1 8.95 35.64 12.35
C MET A 1 8.08 36.08 11.19
N THR A 2 8.69 36.62 10.13
CA THR A 2 8.01 37.02 8.90
C THR A 2 7.62 35.75 8.15
N HIS A 3 6.32 35.49 8.04
CA HIS A 3 5.77 34.45 7.19
C HIS A 3 6.10 34.84 5.74
N ALA A 4 7.05 34.13 5.12
CA ALA A 4 7.26 34.24 3.69
C ALA A 4 5.95 33.81 3.01
N PRO A 5 5.46 34.55 1.98
CA PRO A 5 4.30 34.10 1.24
C PRO A 5 4.58 32.71 0.67
N ASP A 6 3.62 31.80 0.79
CA ASP A 6 3.72 30.47 0.17
C ASP A 6 4.04 30.64 -1.32
N ALA A 7 5.01 29.85 -1.79
CA ALA A 7 5.37 29.84 -3.21
C ALA A 7 4.12 29.54 -4.04
N PRO A 8 3.96 30.15 -5.23
CA PRO A 8 2.76 29.96 -6.04
C PRO A 8 2.64 28.49 -6.46
N ARG A 9 1.51 27.86 -6.14
CA ARG A 9 1.17 26.47 -6.49
C ARG A 9 -0.08 26.41 -7.35
N TYR A 10 -0.19 25.38 -8.17
CA TYR A 10 -1.47 25.04 -8.81
C TYR A 10 -2.47 24.57 -7.76
N ARG A 11 -3.77 24.61 -8.08
CA ARG A 11 -4.77 23.96 -7.23
C ARG A 11 -4.54 22.45 -7.22
N ALA A 12 -4.77 21.84 -6.05
CA ALA A 12 -4.61 20.40 -5.85
C ALA A 12 -5.86 19.59 -6.25
N GLU A 13 -6.94 20.26 -6.65
CA GLU A 13 -8.22 19.64 -6.99
C GLU A 13 -8.78 20.25 -8.26
N THR A 14 -9.53 19.44 -9.00
CA THR A 14 -10.28 19.84 -10.19
C THR A 14 -11.57 19.03 -10.26
N THR A 15 -12.64 19.66 -10.76
CA THR A 15 -13.91 18.96 -11.06
C THR A 15 -14.02 18.58 -12.53
N GLY A 16 -13.17 19.14 -13.38
CA GLY A 16 -13.12 18.87 -14.81
C GLY A 16 -12.24 17.68 -15.19
N PRO A 17 -12.13 17.39 -16.50
CA PRO A 17 -11.24 16.37 -17.03
C PRO A 17 -9.78 16.67 -16.71
N ALA A 18 -9.02 15.65 -16.35
CA ALA A 18 -7.59 15.77 -16.02
C ALA A 18 -6.74 15.12 -17.12
N GLN A 19 -5.93 15.92 -17.82
CA GLN A 19 -4.87 15.36 -18.65
C GLN A 19 -3.81 14.78 -17.73
N HIS A 20 -3.27 13.61 -18.06
CA HIS A 20 -2.28 12.96 -17.22
C HIS A 20 -1.17 12.29 -18.01
N LEU A 21 -0.03 12.14 -17.36
CA LEU A 21 1.16 11.43 -17.83
C LEU A 21 1.52 10.35 -16.81
N THR A 22 1.88 9.16 -17.28
CA THR A 22 2.40 8.10 -16.41
C THR A 22 3.84 8.39 -16.09
N VAL A 23 4.19 8.35 -14.80
CA VAL A 23 5.58 8.36 -14.33
C VAL A 23 5.94 6.94 -13.90
N ALA A 24 7.04 6.42 -14.43
CA ALA A 24 7.53 5.08 -14.17
C ALA A 24 8.92 5.09 -13.54
N ASN A 25 9.27 4.00 -12.87
CA ASN A 25 10.62 3.74 -12.39
C ASN A 25 11.53 3.23 -13.53
N ALA A 26 12.81 3.02 -13.23
CA ALA A 26 13.79 2.50 -14.21
C ALA A 26 13.44 1.10 -14.78
N ARG A 27 12.54 0.34 -14.15
CA ARG A 27 12.04 -0.96 -14.65
C ARG A 27 10.82 -0.82 -15.56
N GLY A 28 10.31 0.40 -15.75
CA GLY A 28 9.10 0.67 -16.51
C GLY A 28 7.80 0.48 -15.72
N GLU A 29 7.88 0.27 -14.41
CA GLU A 29 6.70 0.09 -13.55
C GLU A 29 6.12 1.46 -13.16
N ALA A 30 4.81 1.64 -13.30
CA ALA A 30 4.16 2.91 -13.00
C ALA A 30 4.22 3.23 -11.49
N MET A 31 4.73 4.42 -11.16
CA MET A 31 4.84 4.94 -9.79
C MET A 31 3.67 5.86 -9.43
N GLY A 32 3.05 6.48 -10.43
CA GLY A 32 2.03 7.50 -10.27
C GLY A 32 1.77 8.24 -11.57
N TYR A 33 0.96 9.27 -11.46
CA TYR A 33 0.54 10.10 -12.58
C TYR A 33 0.75 11.58 -12.25
N LEU A 34 1.38 12.30 -13.16
CA LEU A 34 1.27 13.75 -13.20
C LEU A 34 -0.05 14.10 -13.86
N TRP A 35 -0.78 15.09 -13.35
CA TRP A 35 -2.03 15.52 -13.96
C TRP A 35 -2.17 17.04 -13.99
N ALA A 36 -3.02 17.52 -14.91
CA ALA A 36 -3.29 18.94 -15.13
C ALA A 36 -4.70 19.18 -15.68
N ASN A 37 -5.27 20.32 -15.29
CA ASN A 37 -6.47 20.91 -15.85
C ASN A 37 -6.28 22.43 -15.92
N ASP A 38 -6.32 22.99 -17.14
CA ASP A 38 -6.09 24.42 -17.36
C ASP A 38 -7.26 25.31 -16.90
N GLU A 39 -8.49 24.80 -16.97
CA GLU A 39 -9.71 25.55 -16.62
C GLU A 39 -9.75 25.93 -15.13
N ASP A 40 -9.36 24.99 -14.28
CA ASP A 40 -9.30 25.15 -12.83
C ASP A 40 -7.93 25.69 -12.36
N ASP A 41 -6.96 25.86 -13.26
CA ASP A 41 -5.56 26.17 -12.92
C ASP A 41 -4.99 25.15 -11.89
N ALA A 42 -5.25 23.87 -12.17
CA ALA A 42 -5.02 22.77 -11.27
C ALA A 42 -4.00 21.77 -11.87
N ALA A 43 -3.09 21.29 -11.04
CA ALA A 43 -2.12 20.27 -11.42
C ALA A 43 -1.57 19.59 -10.18
N GLY A 44 -1.14 18.33 -10.32
CA GLY A 44 -0.58 17.63 -9.19
C GLY A 44 0.01 16.27 -9.51
N TRP A 45 0.40 15.61 -8.43
CA TRP A 45 0.86 14.24 -8.41
C TRP A 45 -0.25 13.34 -7.85
N CYS A 46 -0.58 12.28 -8.58
CA CYS A 46 -1.44 11.20 -8.14
C CYS A 46 -0.57 9.95 -7.92
N LEU A 47 -0.33 9.60 -6.66
CA LEU A 47 0.46 8.44 -6.28
C LEU A 47 -0.27 7.14 -6.66
N ARG A 48 0.44 6.12 -7.16
CA ARG A 48 -0.08 4.73 -7.21
C ARG A 48 0.22 4.02 -5.89
N PRO A 49 -0.77 3.73 -5.04
CA PRO A 49 -0.54 3.10 -3.73
C PRO A 49 -0.01 1.67 -3.83
N ALA A 50 -0.42 0.95 -4.87
CA ALA A 50 0.03 -0.41 -5.17
C ALA A 50 1.45 -0.46 -5.75
N GLY A 51 2.04 0.69 -6.12
CA GLY A 51 3.36 0.80 -6.75
C GLY A 51 4.52 0.76 -5.75
N ASP A 52 5.72 1.03 -6.26
CA ASP A 52 6.94 1.11 -5.44
C ASP A 52 6.84 2.24 -4.40
N ARG A 53 7.34 1.99 -3.18
CA ARG A 53 7.46 2.98 -2.10
C ARG A 53 8.24 4.23 -2.54
N ALA A 54 9.16 4.09 -3.48
CA ALA A 54 9.86 5.22 -4.09
C ALA A 54 8.89 6.26 -4.70
N GLY A 55 7.66 5.87 -5.06
CA GLY A 55 6.62 6.77 -5.55
C GLY A 55 6.32 7.95 -4.62
N ILE A 56 6.46 7.78 -3.30
CA ILE A 56 6.26 8.87 -2.33
C ILE A 56 7.38 9.92 -2.46
N SER A 57 8.64 9.49 -2.37
CA SER A 57 9.78 10.41 -2.42
C SER A 57 9.92 11.06 -3.80
N GLU A 58 9.72 10.29 -4.87
CA GLU A 58 9.75 10.81 -6.24
C GLU A 58 8.57 11.75 -6.51
N GLY A 59 7.40 11.47 -5.93
CA GLY A 59 6.23 12.34 -6.01
C GLY A 59 6.50 13.75 -5.48
N LEU A 60 7.26 13.89 -4.39
CA LEU A 60 7.69 15.20 -3.89
C LEU A 60 8.56 15.95 -4.90
N GLY A 61 9.48 15.26 -5.58
CA GLY A 61 10.31 15.82 -6.64
C GLY A 61 9.48 16.30 -7.83
N TRP A 62 8.47 15.52 -8.23
CA TRP A 62 7.54 15.88 -9.30
C TRP A 62 6.65 17.07 -8.95
N SER A 63 6.09 17.11 -7.74
CA SER A 63 5.32 18.26 -7.24
C SER A 63 6.17 19.53 -7.18
N ALA A 64 7.43 19.44 -6.74
CA ALA A 64 8.33 20.59 -6.73
C ALA A 64 8.61 21.14 -8.14
N ARG A 65 8.66 20.27 -9.16
CA ARG A 65 8.81 20.70 -10.56
C ARG A 65 7.54 21.39 -11.09
N LEU A 66 6.35 20.96 -10.66
CA LEU A 66 5.08 21.66 -10.94
C LEU A 66 5.05 23.04 -10.27
N ASP A 67 5.44 23.13 -8.99
CA ASP A 67 5.56 24.41 -8.28
C ASP A 67 6.52 25.37 -9.01
N ALA A 68 7.66 24.86 -9.49
CA ALA A 68 8.62 25.65 -10.28
C ALA A 68 8.05 26.10 -11.64
N ALA A 69 7.20 25.28 -12.28
CA ALA A 69 6.49 25.68 -13.50
C ALA A 69 5.44 26.76 -13.23
N LYS A 70 4.69 26.65 -12.13
CA LYS A 70 3.73 27.66 -11.69
C LYS A 70 4.40 28.99 -11.37
N ALA A 71 5.54 28.96 -10.69
CA ALA A 71 6.33 30.15 -10.39
C ALA A 71 6.83 30.89 -11.66
N ARG A 72 7.00 30.16 -12.77
CA ARG A 72 7.31 30.74 -14.10
C ARG A 72 6.07 31.19 -14.89
N GLY A 73 4.87 31.03 -14.33
CA GLY A 73 3.62 31.43 -14.96
C GLY A 73 3.12 30.48 -16.05
N LEU A 74 3.60 29.23 -16.08
CA LEU A 74 3.08 28.25 -17.03
C LEU A 74 1.65 27.82 -16.67
N VAL A 75 0.81 27.62 -17.68
CA VAL A 75 -0.46 26.92 -17.51
C VAL A 75 -0.21 25.43 -17.24
N PRO A 76 -1.10 24.75 -16.48
CA PRO A 76 -0.95 23.35 -16.09
C PRO A 76 -0.52 22.37 -17.20
N THR A 77 -1.19 22.39 -18.36
CA THR A 77 -0.87 21.47 -19.46
C THR A 77 0.47 21.79 -20.13
N ALA A 78 0.85 23.07 -20.18
CA ALA A 78 2.17 23.48 -20.64
C ALA A 78 3.28 23.00 -19.69
N ALA A 79 3.01 22.99 -18.38
CA ALA A 79 3.92 22.38 -17.40
C ALA A 79 4.08 20.88 -17.66
N LEU A 80 2.99 20.12 -17.87
CA LEU A 80 3.09 18.70 -18.23
C LEU A 80 3.90 18.46 -19.50
N ALA A 81 3.66 19.23 -20.55
CA ALA A 81 4.37 19.11 -21.81
C ALA A 81 5.88 19.44 -21.68
N GLU A 82 6.24 20.35 -20.78
CA GLU A 82 7.65 20.62 -20.46
C GLU A 82 8.27 19.44 -19.69
N LEU A 83 7.59 18.93 -18.66
CA LEU A 83 8.08 17.80 -17.88
C LEU A 83 8.25 16.53 -18.72
N ALA A 84 7.33 16.27 -19.65
CA ALA A 84 7.44 15.16 -20.59
C ALA A 84 8.67 15.29 -21.49
N ARG A 85 8.96 16.49 -22.01
CA ARG A 85 10.11 16.73 -22.89
C ARG A 85 11.46 16.69 -22.16
N GLY A 86 11.49 17.11 -20.90
CA GLY A 86 12.69 17.08 -20.05
C GLY A 86 12.97 15.74 -19.38
N SER A 87 12.11 14.74 -19.59
CA SER A 87 12.21 13.44 -18.94
C SER A 87 13.28 12.55 -19.58
N ASP A 88 14.14 11.95 -18.76
CA ASP A 88 15.18 11.01 -19.17
C ASP A 88 14.89 9.60 -18.62
N PRO A 89 14.70 8.58 -19.47
CA PRO A 89 14.45 7.20 -19.04
C PRO A 89 15.53 6.59 -18.13
N ARG A 90 16.73 7.18 -18.09
CA ARG A 90 17.84 6.75 -17.22
C ARG A 90 17.70 7.23 -15.78
N CYS A 91 16.81 8.19 -15.53
CA CYS A 91 16.52 8.67 -14.18
C CYS A 91 15.71 7.64 -13.38
N VAL A 92 15.83 7.71 -12.05
CA VAL A 92 15.11 6.85 -11.10
C VAL A 92 13.59 6.92 -11.27
N SER A 93 13.07 8.08 -11.68
CA SER A 93 11.69 8.29 -12.12
C SER A 93 11.67 9.11 -13.41
N HIS A 94 10.80 8.72 -14.34
CA HIS A 94 10.68 9.38 -15.64
C HIS A 94 9.25 9.27 -16.19
N VAL A 95 8.84 10.23 -17.00
CA VAL A 95 7.60 10.17 -17.77
C VAL A 95 7.71 9.07 -18.83
N THR A 96 6.74 8.16 -18.84
CA THR A 96 6.63 7.12 -19.87
C THR A 96 6.30 7.77 -21.22
N PRO A 97 7.12 7.56 -22.28
CA PRO A 97 6.84 8.12 -23.60
C PRO A 97 5.47 7.70 -24.14
N GLY A 98 4.72 8.64 -24.72
CA GLY A 98 3.41 8.37 -25.30
C GLY A 98 2.29 8.10 -24.29
N SER A 99 2.52 8.32 -22.98
CA SER A 99 1.53 8.08 -21.92
C SER A 99 0.50 9.19 -21.72
N LEU A 100 0.52 10.25 -22.55
CA LEU A 100 -0.44 11.35 -22.43
C LEU A 100 -1.85 10.85 -22.72
N ALA A 101 -2.71 10.97 -21.72
CA ALA A 101 -4.11 10.59 -21.80
C ALA A 101 -4.98 11.54 -20.98
N THR A 102 -6.30 11.39 -21.07
CA THR A 102 -7.26 12.22 -20.35
C THR A 102 -8.17 11.34 -19.51
N ALA A 103 -8.22 11.62 -18.22
CA ALA A 103 -9.22 11.06 -17.30
C ALA A 103 -10.44 12.00 -17.25
N PRO A 104 -11.67 11.47 -17.15
CA PRO A 104 -12.88 12.28 -17.10
C PRO A 104 -13.01 13.12 -15.82
N SER A 105 -12.28 12.77 -14.76
CA SER A 105 -12.18 13.53 -13.51
C SER A 105 -10.94 13.10 -12.72
N LEU A 106 -10.57 13.89 -11.70
CA LEU A 106 -9.52 13.50 -10.76
C LEU A 106 -9.88 12.20 -10.00
N GLY A 107 -11.15 11.99 -9.68
CA GLY A 107 -11.63 10.74 -9.07
C GLY A 107 -11.39 9.51 -9.95
N ALA A 108 -11.60 9.63 -11.27
CA ALA A 108 -11.30 8.55 -12.21
C ALA A 108 -9.80 8.26 -12.32
N LEU A 109 -8.95 9.29 -12.23
CA LEU A 109 -7.50 9.11 -12.18
C LEU A 109 -7.06 8.41 -10.89
N THR A 110 -7.63 8.78 -9.75
CA THR A 110 -7.37 8.10 -8.46
C THR A 110 -7.79 6.63 -8.51
N ALA A 111 -8.96 6.32 -9.09
CA ALA A 111 -9.40 4.94 -9.26
C ALA A 111 -8.45 4.15 -10.18
N LEU A 112 -7.95 4.76 -11.26
CA LEU A 112 -6.92 4.17 -12.10
C LEU A 112 -5.63 3.90 -11.31
N ALA A 113 -5.23 4.82 -10.43
CA ALA A 113 -4.03 4.67 -9.61
C ALA A 113 -4.13 3.57 -8.55
N GLN A 114 -5.34 3.21 -8.15
CA GLN A 114 -5.63 2.11 -7.23
C GLN A 114 -5.61 0.73 -7.91
N VAL A 115 -5.61 0.66 -9.25
CA VAL A 115 -5.54 -0.62 -9.97
C VAL A 115 -4.22 -1.33 -9.66
N VAL A 116 -4.36 -2.52 -9.08
CA VAL A 116 -3.28 -3.46 -8.83
C VAL A 116 -2.96 -4.24 -10.10
N THR A 117 -1.67 -4.40 -10.39
CA THR A 117 -1.18 -5.17 -11.54
C THR A 117 -0.41 -6.42 -11.11
N GLU A 118 -0.22 -7.37 -12.02
CA GLU A 118 0.61 -8.56 -11.77
C GLU A 118 2.06 -8.22 -11.40
N ALA A 119 2.60 -7.10 -11.89
CA ALA A 119 3.93 -6.63 -11.52
C ALA A 119 3.97 -6.20 -10.05
N ASP A 120 2.90 -5.57 -9.57
CA ASP A 120 2.75 -5.19 -8.17
C ASP A 120 2.69 -6.45 -7.28
N ASP A 121 1.92 -7.46 -7.68
CA ASP A 121 1.85 -8.76 -6.98
C ASP A 121 3.22 -9.45 -6.92
N ARG A 122 3.92 -9.54 -8.05
CA ARG A 122 5.24 -10.18 -8.13
C ARG A 122 6.24 -9.50 -7.22
N ARG A 123 6.22 -8.17 -7.15
CA ARG A 123 7.09 -7.37 -6.27
C ARG A 123 6.79 -7.62 -4.80
N LEU A 124 5.52 -7.75 -4.41
CA LEU A 124 5.15 -8.10 -3.03
C LEU A 124 5.60 -9.52 -2.67
N LEU A 125 5.35 -10.50 -3.54
CA LEU A 125 5.76 -11.88 -3.31
C LEU A 125 7.28 -12.03 -3.24
N ALA A 126 8.04 -11.22 -3.99
CA ALA A 126 9.49 -11.19 -3.91
C ALA A 126 10.04 -10.67 -2.55
N GLN A 127 9.19 -10.12 -1.67
CA GLN A 127 9.58 -9.75 -0.31
C GLN A 127 9.50 -10.91 0.68
N LEU A 128 8.83 -12.00 0.32
CA LEU A 128 8.71 -13.17 1.17
C LEU A 128 10.08 -13.86 1.28
N ASP A 129 10.49 -14.17 2.50
CA ASP A 129 11.76 -14.84 2.78
C ASP A 129 11.62 -16.35 2.57
N HIS A 130 11.56 -16.77 1.31
CA HIS A 130 11.45 -18.17 0.92
C HIS A 130 12.60 -19.02 1.50
N GLY A 131 13.79 -18.46 1.70
CA GLY A 131 14.94 -19.20 2.22
C GLY A 131 14.80 -19.57 3.70
N ASN A 132 13.97 -18.86 4.45
CA ASN A 132 13.81 -19.05 5.88
C ASN A 132 12.81 -20.16 6.23
N THR A 133 13.19 -21.40 5.89
CA THR A 133 12.38 -22.60 6.14
C THR A 133 11.97 -22.77 7.60
N GLY A 134 12.75 -22.23 8.55
CA GLY A 134 12.41 -22.18 9.98
C GLY A 134 11.20 -21.31 10.25
N ALA A 135 11.17 -20.07 9.74
CA ALA A 135 10.03 -19.17 9.87
C ALA A 135 8.76 -19.72 9.20
N TRP A 136 8.90 -20.38 8.05
CA TRP A 136 7.75 -21.03 7.37
C TRP A 136 7.20 -22.23 8.14
N ARG A 137 8.07 -23.01 8.79
CA ARG A 137 7.64 -24.08 9.70
C ARG A 137 6.91 -23.49 10.91
N GLU A 138 7.49 -22.45 11.51
CA GLU A 138 6.90 -21.73 12.64
C GLU A 138 5.51 -21.18 12.29
N LEU A 139 5.33 -20.60 11.10
CA LEU A 139 4.04 -20.11 10.63
C LEU A 139 2.98 -21.22 10.57
N ARG A 140 3.32 -22.37 9.98
CA ARG A 140 2.42 -23.53 9.91
C ARG A 140 2.07 -24.09 11.28
N GLU A 141 3.07 -24.25 12.15
CA GLU A 141 2.87 -24.77 13.50
C GLU A 141 2.06 -23.81 14.38
N ALA A 142 2.30 -22.50 14.27
CA ALA A 142 1.54 -21.49 15.00
C ALA A 142 0.08 -21.48 14.55
N LEU A 143 -0.19 -21.56 13.24
CA LEU A 143 -1.54 -21.65 12.70
C LEU A 143 -2.27 -22.90 13.20
N ALA A 144 -1.62 -24.07 13.10
CA ALA A 144 -2.19 -25.35 13.53
C ALA A 144 -2.46 -25.42 15.05
N ALA A 145 -1.72 -24.63 15.85
CA ALA A 145 -1.87 -24.60 17.30
C ALA A 145 -2.98 -23.67 17.80
N LEU A 146 -3.55 -22.80 16.95
CA LEU A 146 -4.63 -21.91 17.35
C LEU A 146 -5.92 -22.68 17.62
N THR A 147 -6.53 -22.40 18.77
CA THR A 147 -7.86 -22.92 19.14
C THR A 147 -8.97 -21.90 18.88
N ASP A 148 -10.23 -22.30 19.03
CA ASP A 148 -11.36 -21.37 18.97
C ASP A 148 -11.30 -20.32 20.09
N GLU A 149 -10.75 -20.65 21.26
CA GLU A 149 -10.53 -19.70 22.35
C GLU A 149 -9.47 -18.65 21.99
N ASP A 150 -8.42 -19.05 21.26
CA ASP A 150 -7.43 -18.11 20.75
C ASP A 150 -8.03 -17.15 19.69
N ARG A 151 -9.11 -17.58 19.02
CA ARG A 151 -9.85 -16.80 18.01
C ARG A 151 -10.94 -15.90 18.61
N ASP A 152 -11.43 -16.23 19.81
CA ASP A 152 -12.37 -15.39 20.57
C ASP A 152 -11.61 -14.34 21.40
N VAL A 153 -11.09 -13.32 20.72
CA VAL A 153 -10.22 -12.30 21.35
C VAL A 153 -10.98 -11.51 22.43
N ARG A 154 -10.54 -11.69 23.67
CA ARG A 154 -11.08 -10.97 24.83
C ARG A 154 -10.61 -9.53 24.85
N TRP A 155 -11.46 -8.63 25.33
CA TRP A 155 -11.14 -7.22 25.52
C TRP A 155 -10.95 -6.90 27.01
N SER A 156 -10.00 -6.03 27.32
CA SER A 156 -9.85 -5.50 28.67
C SER A 156 -11.08 -4.68 29.07
N ALA A 157 -11.28 -4.48 30.36
CA ALA A 157 -12.32 -3.59 30.86
C ALA A 157 -12.14 -2.17 30.28
N SER A 158 -13.26 -1.56 29.90
CA SER A 158 -13.34 -0.15 29.51
C SER A 158 -14.30 0.58 30.43
N GLY A 159 -14.10 1.89 30.61
CA GLY A 159 -15.01 2.72 31.39
C GLY A 159 -14.34 3.82 32.21
N ARG A 160 -15.20 4.62 32.84
CA ARG A 160 -14.77 5.72 33.71
C ARG A 160 -14.18 5.19 35.01
N GLN A 161 -12.98 5.66 35.33
CA GLN A 161 -12.27 5.36 36.56
C GLN A 161 -12.75 6.23 37.73
N PRO A 162 -12.49 5.83 38.99
CA PRO A 162 -12.89 6.60 40.17
C PRO A 162 -12.35 8.03 40.22
N ASP A 163 -11.21 8.30 39.58
CA ASP A 163 -10.60 9.63 39.45
C ASP A 163 -11.21 10.48 38.32
N GLY A 164 -12.20 9.95 37.61
CA GLY A 164 -12.90 10.60 36.51
C GLY A 164 -12.27 10.42 35.13
N THR A 165 -11.08 9.81 35.03
CA THR A 165 -10.44 9.45 33.75
C THR A 165 -11.21 8.33 33.03
N TRP A 166 -11.03 8.19 31.72
CA TRP A 166 -11.65 7.10 30.96
C TRP A 166 -10.58 6.12 30.50
N LEU A 167 -10.73 4.85 30.88
CA LEU A 167 -9.89 3.77 30.37
C LEU A 167 -10.54 3.20 29.12
N MET A 168 -9.84 3.27 27.99
CA MET A 168 -10.24 2.58 26.77
C MET A 168 -9.87 1.10 26.89
N GLY A 169 -10.78 0.23 26.48
CA GLY A 169 -10.51 -1.20 26.42
C GLY A 169 -9.60 -1.52 25.25
N TYR A 170 -8.71 -2.50 25.42
CA TYR A 170 -7.80 -2.98 24.39
C TYR A 170 -7.90 -4.51 24.27
N PRO A 171 -7.62 -5.08 23.09
CA PRO A 171 -7.67 -6.53 22.90
C PRO A 171 -6.54 -7.23 23.67
N ILE A 172 -6.85 -8.39 24.25
CA ILE A 172 -5.90 -9.24 24.96
C ILE A 172 -5.59 -10.44 24.06
N HIS A 173 -4.48 -10.34 23.33
CA HIS A 173 -4.04 -11.37 22.41
C HIS A 173 -3.34 -12.52 23.15
N SER A 174 -3.76 -13.77 22.87
CA SER A 174 -3.13 -14.96 23.45
C SER A 174 -1.67 -15.09 22.99
N GLU A 175 -0.87 -15.89 23.70
CA GLU A 175 0.51 -16.15 23.30
C GLU A 175 0.58 -16.86 21.94
N ARG A 176 -0.36 -17.79 21.65
CA ARG A 176 -0.42 -18.49 20.36
C ARG A 176 -0.78 -17.54 19.22
N LEU A 177 -1.72 -16.62 19.44
CA LEU A 177 -2.07 -15.60 18.45
C LEU A 177 -0.89 -14.66 18.18
N ARG A 178 -0.18 -14.22 19.23
CA ARG A 178 1.05 -13.41 19.07
C ARG A 178 2.15 -14.18 18.34
N ARG A 179 2.29 -15.49 18.57
CA ARG A 179 3.22 -16.37 17.86
C ARG A 179 2.91 -16.39 16.36
N LEU A 180 1.64 -16.58 15.97
CA LEU A 180 1.23 -16.54 14.56
C LEU A 180 1.56 -15.18 13.91
N VAL A 181 1.18 -14.07 14.56
CA VAL A 181 1.46 -12.72 14.07
C VAL A 181 2.96 -12.45 13.92
N GLY A 182 3.77 -12.93 14.88
CA GLY A 182 5.22 -12.88 14.81
C GLY A 182 5.77 -13.68 13.62
N ALA A 183 5.23 -14.87 13.37
CA ALA A 183 5.64 -15.70 12.24
C ALA A 183 5.31 -15.06 10.88
N LEU A 184 4.16 -14.37 10.74
CA LEU A 184 3.82 -13.60 9.53
C LEU A 184 4.87 -12.51 9.24
N ALA A 185 5.35 -11.81 10.27
CA ALA A 185 6.43 -10.84 10.10
C ALA A 185 7.77 -11.54 9.75
N ALA A 186 8.07 -12.68 10.37
CA ALA A 186 9.30 -13.43 10.17
C ALA A 186 9.45 -14.02 8.74
N VAL A 187 8.34 -14.39 8.09
CA VAL A 187 8.36 -14.84 6.67
C VAL A 187 8.38 -13.67 5.67
N GLY A 188 8.39 -12.42 6.15
CA GLY A 188 8.40 -11.23 5.29
C GLY A 188 7.03 -10.77 4.81
N ALA A 189 5.92 -11.34 5.30
CA ALA A 189 4.57 -10.96 4.87
C ALA A 189 4.13 -9.57 5.38
N VAL A 190 4.81 -9.03 6.41
CA VAL A 190 4.60 -7.67 6.91
C VAL A 190 5.66 -6.75 6.31
N THR A 191 5.37 -6.17 5.15
CA THR A 191 6.39 -5.51 4.31
C THR A 191 6.22 -3.98 4.22
N PRO A 192 7.31 -3.19 4.17
CA PRO A 192 7.24 -1.78 3.81
C PRO A 192 6.96 -1.54 2.32
N ALA A 193 6.98 -2.58 1.48
CA ALA A 193 6.76 -2.47 0.04
C ALA A 193 5.30 -2.18 -0.36
N TYR A 194 4.38 -2.22 0.61
CA TYR A 194 2.96 -1.95 0.45
C TYR A 194 2.53 -0.70 1.25
N LEU A 195 1.91 0.27 0.59
CA LEU A 195 1.37 1.47 1.21
C LEU A 195 -0.03 1.21 1.77
N TRP A 196 -0.08 0.53 2.91
CA TRP A 196 -1.31 0.02 3.52
C TRP A 196 -2.33 1.09 3.96
N GLN A 197 -1.90 2.32 4.25
CA GLN A 197 -2.80 3.38 4.70
C GLN A 197 -3.68 3.90 3.56
N ASP A 198 -3.10 4.01 2.37
CA ASP A 198 -3.78 4.53 1.17
C ASP A 198 -4.32 3.41 0.26
N ASN A 199 -4.10 2.15 0.67
CA ASN A 199 -4.59 0.96 0.01
C ASN A 199 -5.06 -0.04 1.06
N PRO A 200 -6.33 0.02 1.49
CA PRO A 200 -6.85 -0.97 2.41
C PRO A 200 -6.77 -2.36 1.76
N PRO A 201 -6.51 -3.43 2.54
CA PRO A 201 -6.49 -4.78 1.99
C PRO A 201 -7.87 -5.11 1.42
N SER A 202 -7.89 -5.89 0.34
CA SER A 202 -9.13 -6.45 -0.20
C SER A 202 -9.90 -7.16 0.91
N ALA A 203 -11.21 -6.95 0.96
CA ALA A 203 -12.07 -7.72 1.86
C ALA A 203 -11.90 -9.22 1.57
N LEU A 204 -12.00 -10.04 2.61
CA LEU A 204 -11.95 -11.49 2.43
C LEU A 204 -13.06 -11.90 1.43
N PRO A 205 -12.73 -12.56 0.31
CA PRO A 205 -13.72 -12.99 -0.65
C PRO A 205 -14.73 -13.96 -0.01
N ALA A 206 -15.90 -14.10 -0.64
CA ALA A 206 -16.99 -14.92 -0.09
C ALA A 206 -16.64 -16.42 0.03
N ASP A 207 -15.67 -16.89 -0.74
CA ASP A 207 -15.15 -18.26 -0.65
C ASP A 207 -14.12 -18.46 0.48
N GLY A 208 -13.79 -17.38 1.20
CA GLY A 208 -12.84 -17.39 2.32
C GLY A 208 -11.38 -17.51 1.90
N ARG A 209 -11.04 -17.44 0.60
CA ARG A 209 -9.67 -17.69 0.12
C ARG A 209 -9.01 -16.41 -0.38
N LEU A 210 -7.73 -16.26 -0.06
CA LEU A 210 -6.90 -15.18 -0.57
C LEU A 210 -5.85 -15.69 -1.55
N GLY A 211 -5.59 -14.91 -2.59
CA GLY A 211 -4.35 -15.03 -3.34
C GLY A 211 -3.15 -14.64 -2.46
N PRO A 212 -1.94 -15.15 -2.72
CA PRO A 212 -0.79 -14.93 -1.84
C PRO A 212 -0.34 -13.46 -1.78
N ALA A 213 -0.50 -12.70 -2.86
CA ALA A 213 -0.20 -11.27 -2.85
C ALA A 213 -1.20 -10.49 -1.99
N ASP A 214 -2.49 -10.83 -2.06
CA ASP A 214 -3.52 -10.25 -1.19
C ASP A 214 -3.33 -10.65 0.27
N ALA A 215 -2.84 -11.86 0.53
CA ALA A 215 -2.44 -12.28 1.87
C ALA A 215 -1.30 -11.41 2.43
N VAL A 216 -0.29 -11.05 1.62
CA VAL A 216 0.77 -10.10 2.03
C VAL A 216 0.21 -8.70 2.31
N ARG A 217 -0.71 -8.20 1.48
CA ARG A 217 -1.39 -6.91 1.70
C ARG A 217 -2.17 -6.91 3.00
N ALA A 218 -2.98 -7.94 3.23
CA ALA A 218 -3.78 -8.12 4.43
C ALA A 218 -2.91 -8.28 5.67
N ALA A 219 -1.88 -9.13 5.65
CA ALA A 219 -0.91 -9.26 6.75
C ALA A 219 -0.27 -7.92 7.10
N THR A 220 0.18 -7.17 6.09
CA THR A 220 0.80 -5.86 6.29
C THR A 220 -0.17 -4.88 6.93
N ALA A 221 -1.39 -4.76 6.40
CA ALA A 221 -2.40 -3.85 6.90
C ALA A 221 -2.86 -4.20 8.33
N VAL A 222 -3.11 -5.48 8.61
CA VAL A 222 -3.57 -5.94 9.92
C VAL A 222 -2.50 -5.72 10.99
N VAL A 223 -1.28 -6.19 10.75
CA VAL A 223 -0.21 -6.14 11.76
C VAL A 223 0.31 -4.72 11.98
N ARG A 224 0.38 -3.90 10.92
CA ARG A 224 0.75 -2.48 11.08
C ARG A 224 -0.38 -1.65 11.64
N GLY A 225 -1.63 -1.92 11.25
CA GLY A 225 -2.82 -1.22 11.72
C GLY A 225 -2.98 -1.31 13.24
N GLU A 226 -2.65 -2.46 13.85
CA GLU A 226 -2.68 -2.64 15.31
C GLU A 226 -1.80 -1.62 16.07
N ARG A 227 -0.73 -1.10 15.44
CA ARG A 227 0.13 -0.08 16.07
C ARG A 227 -0.51 1.29 16.18
N PHE A 228 -1.55 1.53 15.37
CA PHE A 228 -2.26 2.81 15.29
C PHE A 228 -3.65 2.73 15.91
N CYS A 229 -4.31 1.57 15.80
CA CYS A 229 -5.65 1.33 16.31
C CYS A 229 -5.71 -0.04 16.98
N ASP A 230 -6.04 -0.06 18.27
CA ASP A 230 -6.31 -1.28 19.03
C ASP A 230 -7.47 -2.06 18.40
N GLY A 231 -7.29 -3.36 18.18
CA GLY A 231 -8.36 -4.27 17.73
C GLY A 231 -8.36 -4.60 16.24
N THR A 232 -7.39 -4.13 15.47
CA THR A 232 -7.24 -4.50 14.05
C THR A 232 -7.00 -6.00 13.89
N ILE A 233 -6.11 -6.58 14.72
CA ILE A 233 -5.87 -8.02 14.78
C ILE A 233 -7.11 -8.75 15.27
N ALA A 234 -7.75 -8.25 16.33
CA ALA A 234 -8.96 -8.87 16.89
C ALA A 234 -10.09 -8.96 15.85
N GLN A 235 -10.29 -7.89 15.06
CA GLN A 235 -11.25 -7.86 13.98
C GLN A 235 -10.88 -8.86 12.86
N ALA A 236 -9.61 -8.91 12.44
CA ALA A 236 -9.15 -9.83 11.41
C ALA A 236 -9.28 -11.31 11.82
N VAL A 237 -9.11 -11.60 13.10
CA VAL A 237 -9.36 -12.93 13.66
C VAL A 237 -10.86 -13.24 13.63
N GLY A 238 -11.70 -12.32 14.13
CA GLY A 238 -13.15 -12.52 14.19
C GLY A 238 -13.83 -12.70 12.82
N THR A 239 -13.23 -12.19 11.74
CA THR A 239 -13.71 -12.38 10.36
C THR A 239 -13.09 -13.58 9.64
N GLY A 240 -12.15 -14.30 10.27
CA GLY A 240 -11.38 -15.37 9.64
C GLY A 240 -10.31 -14.90 8.65
N LEU A 241 -10.10 -13.57 8.51
CA LEU A 241 -9.11 -13.00 7.61
C LEU A 241 -7.68 -13.42 7.99
N LEU A 242 -7.36 -13.47 9.29
CA LEU A 242 -6.01 -13.83 9.73
C LEU A 242 -5.67 -15.30 9.41
N ASP A 243 -6.63 -16.21 9.58
CA ASP A 243 -6.48 -17.62 9.19
C ASP A 243 -6.28 -17.73 7.67
N ALA A 244 -7.14 -17.09 6.88
CA ALA A 244 -7.04 -17.10 5.41
C ALA A 244 -5.69 -16.55 4.89
N VAL A 245 -5.14 -15.52 5.55
CA VAL A 245 -3.80 -14.99 5.27
C VAL A 245 -2.73 -16.06 5.51
N ALA A 246 -2.73 -16.68 6.68
CA ALA A 246 -1.71 -17.67 7.04
C ALA A 246 -1.80 -18.92 6.16
N GLU A 247 -3.02 -19.41 5.88
CA GLU A 247 -3.27 -20.55 5.00
C GLU A 247 -2.79 -20.28 3.57
N SER A 248 -3.14 -19.12 3.01
CA SER A 248 -2.73 -18.73 1.65
C SER A 248 -1.21 -18.71 1.49
N LEU A 249 -0.51 -18.11 2.46
CA LEU A 249 0.96 -18.04 2.45
C LEU A 249 1.61 -19.42 2.61
N CYS A 250 1.08 -20.28 3.50
CA CYS A 250 1.59 -21.63 3.67
C CYS A 250 1.43 -22.47 2.39
N ALA A 251 0.25 -22.42 1.77
CA ALA A 251 -0.02 -23.12 0.51
C ALA A 251 0.90 -22.62 -0.62
N TRP A 252 1.10 -21.30 -0.72
CA TRP A 252 2.01 -20.72 -1.70
C TRP A 252 3.45 -21.22 -1.53
N HIS A 253 3.97 -21.24 -0.30
CA HIS A 253 5.33 -21.75 -0.03
C HIS A 253 5.49 -23.22 -0.44
N GLU A 254 4.51 -24.06 -0.13
CA GLU A 254 4.52 -25.48 -0.51
C GLU A 254 4.56 -25.66 -2.04
N THR A 255 3.82 -24.85 -2.80
CA THR A 255 3.87 -24.90 -4.27
C THR A 255 5.25 -24.50 -4.83
N MET A 256 5.94 -23.55 -4.20
CA MET A 256 7.25 -23.10 -4.63
C MET A 256 8.38 -24.08 -4.27
N ASP A 257 8.29 -24.72 -3.09
CA ASP A 257 9.17 -25.82 -2.69
C ASP A 257 9.04 -27.02 -3.64
N GLY A 258 7.81 -27.36 -4.05
CA GLY A 258 7.53 -28.44 -4.99
C GLY A 258 8.18 -28.18 -6.35
N ARG A 259 8.02 -26.97 -6.89
CA ARG A 259 8.65 -26.55 -8.16
C ARG A 259 10.18 -26.59 -8.10
N SER A 260 10.76 -26.16 -6.99
CA SER A 260 12.22 -26.17 -6.78
C SER A 260 12.81 -27.59 -6.70
N ARG A 261 11.99 -28.61 -6.43
CA ARG A 261 12.39 -30.02 -6.41
C ARG A 261 12.20 -30.73 -7.77
N GLU A 262 11.45 -30.13 -8.69
CA GLU A 262 11.15 -30.70 -10.01
C GLU A 262 12.02 -30.14 -11.16
N ASP A 263 12.70 -29.01 -10.97
CA ASP A 263 13.70 -28.47 -11.91
C ASP A 263 15.12 -28.98 -11.57
N PRO A 264 15.73 -29.90 -12.38
CA PRO A 264 17.09 -30.44 -12.18
C PRO A 264 18.23 -29.51 -12.63
#